data_AF-A0A7C5SDK2-F1
#
_entry.id   AF-A0A7C5SDK2-F1
#
_cell.length_a   1.000
_cell.length_b   1.000
_cell.length_c   1.000
_cell.angle_alpha   90.00
_cell.angle_beta   90.00
_cell.angle_gamma   90.00
#
_symmetry.space_group_name_H-M   'P 1'
#
loop_
_entity.id
_entity.type
_entity.pdbx_description
1 polymer ?
#
loop_
_entity_poly.entity_id
_entity_poly.type
_entity_poly.pdbx_seq_one_letter_code
_entity_poly.pdbx_strand_id
1 'polypeptide(L)'
;MRLMEVDFEQVRERVPNLWSLVKSPEQFWGDLDEHGRRLLKQLLQGTLELWRDQWVEVEWHKPSPHRRTWRNGYFVRKRWDTPLGRLHDVRIPRCRDRGLTQAMYARLKDHQQAMGDSVIEMLLAGVSTRRVGELLETILDMPVSATRVSQLSRRLDAEVRGWHTRPLADRYRYLILDAIWLRARGQPRLLARQQAIKRTRKCVVLVAYGIRDDGRRELIDFRLARQETKAAWEAFCLNLHRRGLVGRRLNLITTDGNRGLIAAVQRVWGHVLRQRCWFHKMANIAACARRADRGPLLRGLRAVYDAPSRLAAERAACRWAEQWRSQYPKAVERLERDLDQLLAIYSVPAEDRRGVRTTNAIERCFREVRRKTNRVGVFPDDSAVERLIFGLLSYLNQRYARRPSRQSRRRERTDVA
;
A
#
# COMPACT_ATOMS: atom_id res chain seq x y z
N MET A 1 35.15 -8.99 -38.77
CA MET A 1 36.21 -7.98 -38.95
C MET A 1 36.38 -7.25 -37.61
N ARG A 2 37.63 -7.10 -37.15
CA ARG A 2 38.03 -6.68 -35.78
C ARG A 2 37.39 -5.36 -35.34
N LEU A 3 36.98 -5.28 -34.07
CA LEU A 3 36.82 -4.01 -33.35
C LEU A 3 38.20 -3.33 -33.31
N MET A 4 38.34 -2.14 -33.89
CA MET A 4 39.49 -1.28 -33.63
C MET A 4 39.35 -0.73 -32.21
N GLU A 5 40.26 -1.12 -31.32
CA GLU A 5 40.52 -0.37 -30.10
C GLU A 5 41.09 0.99 -30.49
N VAL A 6 40.37 2.04 -30.15
CA VAL A 6 40.86 3.41 -30.25
C VAL A 6 41.67 3.68 -28.99
N ASP A 7 42.95 4.00 -29.16
CA ASP A 7 43.85 4.37 -28.07
C ASP A 7 43.45 5.75 -27.51
N PHE A 8 42.93 5.76 -26.28
CA PHE A 8 42.37 6.94 -25.62
C PHE A 8 43.43 7.95 -25.18
N GLU A 9 44.71 7.58 -25.12
CA GLU A 9 45.80 8.51 -24.78
C GLU A 9 46.05 9.52 -25.92
N GLN A 10 46.01 9.08 -27.18
CA GLN A 10 46.23 9.97 -28.34
C GLN A 10 45.10 11.00 -28.58
N VAL A 11 43.88 10.74 -28.10
CA VAL A 11 42.75 11.67 -28.22
C VAL A 11 42.86 12.81 -27.21
N ARG A 12 43.54 12.59 -26.08
CA ARG A 12 43.59 13.54 -24.95
C ARG A 12 44.51 14.74 -25.20
N GLU A 13 45.53 14.60 -26.04
CA GLU A 13 46.48 15.68 -26.35
C GLU A 13 46.01 16.66 -27.45
N ARG A 14 44.94 16.34 -28.20
CA ARG A 14 44.47 17.16 -29.34
C ARG A 14 43.19 17.96 -29.09
N VAL A 15 42.53 17.80 -27.95
CA VAL A 15 41.32 18.57 -27.64
C VAL A 15 41.71 19.71 -26.68
N PRO A 16 41.59 20.99 -27.09
CA PRO A 16 41.80 22.10 -26.18
C PRO A 16 40.91 21.92 -24.95
N ASN A 17 41.44 22.16 -23.76
CA ASN A 17 40.66 22.06 -22.52
C ASN A 17 39.46 23.03 -22.58
N LEU A 18 38.30 22.52 -23.01
CA LEU A 18 37.05 23.26 -23.19
C LEU A 18 36.54 23.90 -21.88
N TRP A 19 37.04 23.44 -20.73
CA TRP A 19 36.75 24.04 -19.43
C TRP A 19 37.40 25.42 -19.23
N SER A 20 38.41 25.77 -20.03
CA SER A 20 39.05 27.10 -19.98
C SER A 20 38.22 28.22 -20.61
N LEU A 21 37.18 27.87 -21.40
CA LEU A 21 36.27 28.82 -22.06
C LEU A 21 34.99 29.09 -21.25
N VAL A 22 34.76 28.37 -20.15
CA VAL A 22 33.56 28.50 -19.31
C VAL A 22 33.76 29.62 -18.30
N LYS A 23 33.17 30.79 -18.56
CA LYS A 23 33.26 31.97 -17.67
C LYS A 23 32.39 31.85 -16.40
N SER A 24 31.39 30.97 -16.37
CA SER A 24 30.66 30.57 -15.15
C SER A 24 29.80 29.30 -15.39
N PRO A 25 29.62 28.41 -14.38
CA PRO A 25 28.70 27.26 -14.48
C PRO A 25 27.24 27.67 -14.71
N GLU A 26 26.80 28.80 -14.19
CA GLU A 26 25.41 29.27 -14.33
C GLU A 26 25.06 29.66 -15.78
N GLN A 27 26.00 30.23 -16.54
CA GLN A 27 25.80 30.48 -17.98
C GLN A 27 25.76 29.19 -18.80
N PHE A 28 26.59 28.21 -18.46
CA PHE A 28 26.66 26.92 -19.16
C PHE A 28 25.36 26.12 -19.03
N TRP A 29 24.76 26.07 -17.83
CA TRP A 29 23.47 25.41 -17.61
C TRP A 29 22.29 26.19 -18.22
N GLY A 30 22.34 27.53 -18.24
CA GLY A 30 21.34 28.37 -18.92
C GLY A 30 21.28 28.16 -20.43
N ASP A 31 22.43 27.97 -21.08
CA ASP A 31 22.54 27.70 -22.53
C ASP A 31 22.09 26.27 -22.89
N LEU A 32 22.32 25.31 -21.99
CA LEU A 32 21.84 23.91 -22.11
C LEU A 32 20.31 23.81 -22.05
N ASP A 33 19.65 24.63 -21.23
CA ASP A 33 18.18 24.66 -21.12
C ASP A 33 17.50 25.17 -22.41
N GLU A 34 18.08 26.16 -23.11
CA GLU A 34 17.53 26.66 -24.38
C GLU A 34 17.76 25.67 -25.54
N HIS A 35 18.96 25.11 -25.63
CA HIS A 35 19.29 24.10 -26.63
C HIS A 35 18.45 22.82 -26.44
N GLY A 36 18.30 22.36 -25.19
CA GLY A 36 17.45 21.22 -24.82
C GLY A 36 15.98 21.45 -25.16
N ARG A 37 15.43 22.64 -24.86
CA ARG A 37 14.07 23.02 -25.27
C ARG A 37 13.87 23.01 -26.78
N ARG A 38 14.87 23.45 -27.55
CA ARG A 38 14.82 23.41 -29.02
C ARG A 38 14.81 21.97 -29.56
N LEU A 39 15.67 21.09 -29.03
CA LEU A 39 15.70 19.67 -29.40
C LEU A 39 14.39 18.96 -29.04
N LEU A 40 13.88 19.19 -27.82
CA LEU A 40 12.59 18.64 -27.38
C LEU A 40 11.45 19.12 -28.28
N LYS A 41 11.43 20.39 -28.67
CA LYS A 41 10.46 20.93 -29.63
C LYS A 41 10.56 20.22 -30.99
N GLN A 42 11.76 19.98 -31.49
CA GLN A 42 11.97 19.28 -32.76
C GLN A 42 11.51 17.82 -32.70
N LEU A 43 11.88 17.10 -31.64
CA LEU A 43 11.45 15.71 -31.41
C LEU A 43 9.93 15.59 -31.27
N LEU A 44 9.31 16.50 -30.50
CA LEU A 44 7.87 16.54 -30.33
C LEU A 44 7.17 16.79 -31.68
N GLN A 45 7.56 17.82 -32.41
CA GLN A 45 6.95 18.12 -33.72
C GLN A 45 7.15 16.98 -34.72
N GLY A 46 8.35 16.39 -34.79
CA GLY A 46 8.64 15.25 -35.66
C GLY A 46 7.80 14.02 -35.30
N THR A 47 7.60 13.74 -34.02
CA THR A 47 6.73 12.64 -33.57
C THR A 47 5.28 12.86 -33.99
N LEU A 48 4.77 14.09 -33.86
CA LEU A 48 3.40 14.41 -34.28
C LEU A 48 3.25 14.31 -35.81
N GLU A 49 4.29 14.65 -36.58
CA GLU A 49 4.32 14.48 -38.03
C GLU A 49 4.31 13.01 -38.44
N LEU A 50 5.09 12.17 -37.78
CA LEU A 50 5.06 10.72 -37.97
C LEU A 50 3.66 10.16 -37.69
N TRP A 51 2.98 10.64 -36.64
CA TRP A 51 1.61 10.22 -36.33
C TRP A 51 0.61 10.66 -37.40
N ARG A 52 0.76 11.88 -37.94
CA ARG A 52 -0.04 12.34 -39.10
C ARG A 52 0.18 11.42 -40.29
N ASP A 53 1.43 11.08 -40.58
CA ASP A 53 1.77 10.28 -41.77
C ASP A 53 1.28 8.84 -41.64
N GLN A 54 1.37 8.25 -40.45
CA GLN A 54 0.71 6.97 -40.11
C GLN A 54 -0.81 7.05 -40.25
N TRP A 55 -1.44 8.15 -39.84
CA TRP A 55 -2.89 8.32 -39.94
C TRP A 55 -3.36 8.51 -41.38
N VAL A 56 -2.57 9.19 -42.22
CA VAL A 56 -2.89 9.39 -43.64
C VAL A 56 -2.65 8.09 -44.44
N GLU A 57 -1.83 7.18 -43.91
CA GLU A 57 -1.50 5.85 -44.48
C GLU A 57 -0.81 5.92 -45.85
N VAL A 58 -0.31 7.09 -46.21
CA VAL A 58 0.34 7.36 -47.50
C VAL A 58 1.49 8.31 -47.27
N GLU A 59 2.63 8.05 -47.91
CA GLU A 59 3.82 8.91 -47.83
C GLU A 59 3.56 10.34 -48.36
N TRP A 60 4.46 11.25 -48.00
CA TRP A 60 4.40 12.64 -48.43
C TRP A 60 4.52 12.74 -49.97
N HIS A 61 3.63 13.53 -50.59
CA HIS A 61 3.52 13.72 -52.06
C HIS A 61 3.32 12.48 -52.94
N LYS A 62 3.12 11.27 -52.39
CA LYS A 62 2.80 10.11 -53.22
C LYS A 62 1.30 10.05 -53.54
N PRO A 63 0.91 9.87 -54.82
CA PRO A 63 -0.48 9.58 -55.17
C PRO A 63 -0.85 8.20 -54.66
N SER A 64 -2.02 8.08 -54.03
CA SER A 64 -2.58 6.79 -53.60
C SER A 64 -4.09 6.91 -53.50
N PRO A 65 -4.85 5.96 -54.09
CA PRO A 65 -6.30 5.91 -54.03
C PRO A 65 -6.84 5.48 -52.65
N HIS A 66 -6.00 4.88 -51.80
CA HIS A 66 -6.38 4.37 -50.48
C HIS A 66 -6.11 5.36 -49.33
N ARG A 67 -5.88 6.64 -49.62
CA ARG A 67 -5.60 7.63 -48.57
C ARG A 67 -6.80 7.85 -47.67
N ARG A 68 -6.55 7.85 -46.36
CA ARG A 68 -7.60 8.06 -45.36
C ARG A 68 -8.09 9.52 -45.30
N THR A 69 -7.18 10.47 -45.51
CA THR A 69 -7.48 11.90 -45.44
C THR A 69 -6.39 12.72 -46.13
N TRP A 70 -6.56 14.04 -46.21
CA TRP A 70 -5.60 14.98 -46.77
C TRP A 70 -4.90 15.77 -45.68
N ARG A 71 -3.60 16.00 -45.83
CA ARG A 71 -2.82 16.86 -44.93
C ARG A 71 -3.25 18.32 -45.11
N ASN A 72 -3.46 19.06 -44.03
CA ASN A 72 -4.01 20.41 -44.03
C ASN A 72 -3.13 21.38 -43.21
N GLY A 73 -1.83 21.35 -43.51
CA GLY A 73 -0.83 22.17 -42.85
C GLY A 73 -0.76 21.92 -41.34
N TYR A 74 -0.54 23.00 -40.59
CA TYR A 74 -0.30 22.96 -39.15
C TYR A 74 -1.14 24.03 -38.45
N PHE A 75 -1.47 23.80 -37.18
CA PHE A 75 -1.82 24.90 -36.28
C PHE A 75 -0.70 25.09 -35.27
N VAL A 76 -0.53 26.33 -34.81
CA VAL A 76 0.52 26.69 -33.86
C VAL A 76 -0.08 26.77 -32.48
N ARG A 77 0.43 25.96 -31.55
CA ARG A 77 0.14 26.13 -30.14
C ARG A 77 1.16 27.09 -29.55
N LYS A 78 0.70 28.31 -29.27
CA LYS A 78 1.52 29.40 -28.75
C LYS A 78 2.26 29.05 -27.46
N ARG A 79 1.67 28.19 -26.63
CA ARG A 79 2.22 27.74 -25.35
C ARG A 79 1.99 26.26 -25.17
N TRP A 80 3.08 25.51 -25.06
CA TRP A 80 3.07 24.11 -24.68
C TRP A 80 4.03 23.97 -23.49
N ASP A 81 3.48 23.84 -22.29
CA ASP A 81 4.31 23.69 -21.09
C ASP A 81 4.94 22.29 -21.10
N THR A 82 6.26 22.26 -21.06
CA THR A 82 7.05 21.02 -21.11
C THR A 82 8.00 20.96 -19.92
N PRO A 83 8.59 19.78 -19.71
CA PRO A 83 9.46 19.52 -18.60
C PRO A 83 10.74 20.38 -18.54
N LEU A 84 11.46 20.50 -19.66
CA LEU A 84 12.59 21.44 -19.88
C LEU A 84 12.19 22.94 -19.88
N GLY A 85 10.94 23.27 -19.52
CA GLY A 85 10.38 24.62 -19.58
C GLY A 85 9.36 24.82 -20.70
N ARG A 86 8.88 26.04 -20.86
CA ARG A 86 7.80 26.35 -21.83
C ARG A 86 8.32 26.31 -23.26
N LEU A 87 7.67 25.50 -24.11
CA LEU A 87 7.86 25.58 -25.55
C LEU A 87 6.89 26.58 -26.14
N HIS A 88 7.45 27.49 -26.92
CA HIS A 88 6.71 28.49 -27.68
C HIS A 88 6.52 27.99 -29.11
N ASP A 89 5.35 28.27 -29.66
CA ASP A 89 5.03 28.06 -31.08
C ASP A 89 5.30 26.64 -31.58
N VAL A 90 4.74 25.65 -30.88
CA VAL A 90 4.80 24.25 -31.30
C VAL A 90 3.83 24.03 -32.46
N ARG A 91 4.35 23.57 -33.60
CA ARG A 91 3.57 23.23 -34.79
C ARG A 91 2.93 21.85 -34.61
N ILE A 92 1.61 21.81 -34.67
CA ILE A 92 0.85 20.58 -34.56
C ILE A 92 0.24 20.28 -35.94
N PRO A 93 0.57 19.15 -36.56
CA PRO A 93 0.06 18.79 -37.87
C PRO A 93 -1.46 18.61 -37.87
N ARG A 94 -2.10 18.99 -38.97
CA ARG A 94 -3.54 18.80 -39.20
C ARG A 94 -3.79 17.96 -40.43
N CYS A 95 -4.92 17.27 -40.39
CA CYS A 95 -5.56 16.74 -41.58
C CYS A 95 -6.83 17.56 -41.88
N ARG A 96 -7.39 17.37 -43.07
CA ARG A 96 -8.61 18.04 -43.53
C ARG A 96 -9.83 17.57 -42.73
N ASP A 97 -9.80 16.33 -42.28
CA ASP A 97 -10.71 15.78 -41.29
C ASP A 97 -10.23 16.08 -39.85
N ARG A 98 -11.18 16.13 -38.91
CA ARG A 98 -10.88 16.33 -37.48
C ARG A 98 -10.39 15.06 -36.78
N GLY A 99 -10.40 13.91 -37.47
CA GLY A 99 -10.13 12.58 -36.92
C GLY A 99 -8.74 12.44 -36.30
N LEU A 100 -7.69 12.94 -36.97
CA LEU A 100 -6.33 12.93 -36.44
C LEU A 100 -6.22 13.70 -35.12
N THR A 101 -6.74 14.92 -35.08
CA THR A 101 -6.66 15.76 -33.87
C THR A 101 -7.40 15.11 -32.69
N GLN A 102 -8.57 14.53 -32.94
CA GLN A 102 -9.34 13.81 -31.91
C GLN A 102 -8.60 12.55 -31.41
N ALA A 103 -7.98 11.78 -32.32
CA ALA A 103 -7.18 10.61 -31.97
C ALA A 103 -5.92 10.98 -31.17
N MET A 104 -5.25 12.08 -31.52
CA MET A 104 -4.10 12.61 -30.77
C MET A 104 -4.50 13.05 -29.36
N TYR A 105 -5.65 13.72 -29.20
CA TYR A 105 -6.18 14.09 -27.87
C TYR A 105 -6.59 12.87 -27.05
N ALA A 106 -7.23 11.86 -27.66
CA ALA A 106 -7.58 10.62 -26.98
C ALA A 106 -6.34 9.89 -26.48
N ARG A 107 -5.32 9.72 -27.34
CA ARG A 107 -4.06 9.07 -26.98
C ARG A 107 -3.29 9.83 -25.89
N LEU A 108 -3.28 11.16 -25.95
CA LEU A 108 -2.68 11.99 -24.90
C LEU A 108 -3.43 11.84 -23.57
N LYS A 109 -4.76 11.72 -23.61
CA LYS A 109 -5.61 11.48 -22.43
C LYS A 109 -5.34 10.09 -21.82
N ASP A 110 -5.16 9.07 -22.65
CA ASP A 110 -4.83 7.70 -22.21
C ASP A 110 -3.45 7.65 -21.55
N HIS A 111 -2.45 8.31 -22.14
CA HIS A 111 -1.12 8.44 -21.51
C HIS A 111 -1.18 9.21 -20.18
N GLN A 112 -1.98 10.29 -20.10
CA GLN A 112 -2.20 11.02 -18.84
C GLN A 112 -2.85 10.14 -17.76
N GLN A 113 -3.76 9.26 -18.15
CA GLN A 113 -4.41 8.32 -17.24
C GLN A 113 -3.40 7.26 -16.75
N ALA A 114 -2.66 6.62 -17.66
CA ALA A 114 -1.63 5.62 -17.31
C ALA A 114 -0.53 6.19 -16.40
N MET A 115 -0.11 7.44 -16.64
CA MET A 115 0.79 8.17 -15.74
C MET A 115 0.15 8.41 -14.37
N GLY A 116 -1.11 8.84 -14.32
CA GLY A 116 -1.85 9.02 -13.07
C GLY A 116 -1.93 7.73 -12.25
N ASP A 117 -2.14 6.60 -12.90
CA ASP A 117 -2.20 5.28 -12.27
C ASP A 117 -0.82 4.87 -11.72
N SER A 118 0.26 5.13 -12.47
CA SER A 118 1.63 4.91 -12.01
C SER A 118 2.00 5.80 -10.81
N VAL A 119 1.54 7.05 -10.79
CA VAL A 119 1.70 7.95 -9.63
C VAL A 119 0.98 7.42 -8.41
N ILE A 120 -0.24 6.92 -8.59
CA ILE A 120 -0.99 6.25 -7.52
C ILE A 120 -0.20 5.05 -7.01
N GLU A 121 0.28 4.17 -7.90
CA GLU A 121 1.09 3.01 -7.51
C GLU A 121 2.36 3.39 -6.73
N MET A 122 3.05 4.47 -7.10
CA MET A 122 4.21 4.97 -6.36
C MET A 122 3.84 5.50 -4.96
N LEU A 123 2.70 6.18 -4.83
CA LEU A 123 2.18 6.61 -3.53
C LEU A 123 1.81 5.39 -2.65
N LEU A 124 1.20 4.36 -3.25
CA LEU A 124 0.91 3.09 -2.57
C LEU A 124 2.20 2.30 -2.25
N ALA A 125 3.23 2.47 -3.06
CA ALA A 125 4.58 2.00 -2.77
C ALA A 125 5.23 2.76 -1.59
N GLY A 126 4.59 3.82 -1.08
CA GLY A 126 5.01 4.58 0.09
C GLY A 126 6.09 5.60 -0.22
N VAL A 127 6.20 6.00 -1.49
CA VAL A 127 6.99 7.15 -1.92
C VAL A 127 6.22 8.40 -1.52
N SER A 128 6.90 9.37 -0.89
CA SER A 128 6.24 10.63 -0.48
C SER A 128 5.80 11.41 -1.71
N THR A 129 4.76 12.25 -1.59
CA THR A 129 4.28 13.08 -2.73
C THR A 129 5.37 13.97 -3.32
N ARG A 130 6.30 14.45 -2.48
CA ARG A 130 7.48 15.21 -2.92
C ARG A 130 8.46 14.34 -3.69
N ARG A 131 8.78 13.15 -3.19
CA ARG A 131 9.70 12.23 -3.87
C ARG A 131 9.12 11.68 -5.17
N VAL A 132 7.80 11.48 -5.23
CA VAL A 132 7.11 11.18 -6.49
C VAL A 132 7.22 12.37 -7.44
N GLY A 133 7.02 13.60 -6.96
CA GLY A 133 7.29 14.82 -7.73
C GLY A 133 8.70 14.84 -8.32
N GLU A 134 9.73 14.69 -7.48
CA GLU A 134 11.15 14.64 -7.88
C GLU A 134 11.44 13.51 -8.89
N LEU A 135 10.86 12.31 -8.70
CA LEU A 135 11.06 11.17 -9.62
C LEU A 135 10.38 11.41 -10.96
N LEU A 136 9.17 11.97 -10.97
CA LEU A 136 8.50 12.34 -12.21
C LEU A 136 9.23 13.50 -12.90
N GLU A 137 9.78 14.44 -12.12
CA GLU A 137 10.69 15.48 -12.58
C GLU A 137 12.01 14.93 -13.10
N THR A 138 12.44 13.72 -12.70
CA THR A 138 13.67 13.11 -13.24
C THR A 138 13.39 12.26 -14.48
N ILE A 139 12.26 11.54 -14.49
CA ILE A 139 11.93 10.53 -15.53
C ILE A 139 11.20 11.17 -16.71
N LEU A 140 10.27 12.06 -16.41
CA LEU A 140 9.45 12.76 -17.40
C LEU A 140 9.90 14.20 -17.56
N ASP A 141 10.94 14.59 -16.82
CA ASP A 141 11.54 15.91 -16.76
C ASP A 141 10.56 17.00 -16.24
N MET A 142 9.33 16.60 -15.83
CA MET A 142 8.14 17.48 -15.72
C MET A 142 8.00 18.00 -14.30
N PRO A 143 7.87 19.32 -14.06
CA PRO A 143 7.57 19.83 -12.72
C PRO A 143 6.18 19.38 -12.27
N VAL A 144 6.11 18.30 -11.50
CA VAL A 144 4.87 17.79 -10.91
C VAL A 144 4.81 18.23 -9.46
N SER A 145 4.14 19.36 -9.23
CA SER A 145 3.94 19.87 -7.87
C SER A 145 3.28 18.81 -6.96
N ALA A 146 3.70 18.80 -5.68
CA ALA A 146 3.10 17.94 -4.66
C ALA A 146 1.58 18.10 -4.55
N THR A 147 1.05 19.29 -4.89
CA THR A 147 -0.38 19.58 -4.97
C THR A 147 -1.07 18.78 -6.07
N ARG A 148 -0.46 18.67 -7.26
CA ARG A 148 -1.00 17.90 -8.39
C ARG A 148 -0.97 16.39 -8.11
N VAL A 149 0.10 15.89 -7.48
CA VAL A 149 0.17 14.51 -6.97
C VAL A 149 -0.94 14.25 -5.93
N SER A 150 -1.18 15.21 -5.03
CA SER A 150 -2.27 15.11 -4.05
C SER A 150 -3.66 15.09 -4.71
N GLN A 151 -3.90 15.91 -5.73
CA GLN A 151 -5.15 15.89 -6.51
C GLN A 151 -5.37 14.55 -7.20
N LEU A 152 -4.33 13.95 -7.78
CA LEU A 152 -4.41 12.61 -8.37
C LEU A 152 -4.77 11.56 -7.31
N SER A 153 -4.20 11.65 -6.10
CA SER A 153 -4.54 10.72 -5.01
C SER A 153 -6.01 10.78 -4.60
N ARG A 154 -6.71 11.91 -4.79
CA ARG A 154 -8.15 12.03 -4.46
C ARG A 154 -9.03 11.15 -5.35
N ARG A 155 -8.53 10.67 -6.49
CA ARG A 155 -9.24 9.66 -7.30
C ARG A 155 -9.53 8.40 -6.50
N LEU A 156 -8.67 8.08 -5.52
CA LEU A 156 -8.87 6.95 -4.61
C LEU A 156 -10.00 7.17 -3.60
N ASP A 157 -10.51 8.39 -3.40
CA ASP A 157 -11.56 8.64 -2.40
C ASP A 157 -12.85 7.85 -2.71
N ALA A 158 -13.20 7.73 -3.98
CA ALA A 158 -14.33 6.93 -4.41
C ALA A 158 -14.10 5.44 -4.16
N GLU A 159 -12.88 4.94 -4.43
CA GLU A 159 -12.51 3.54 -4.20
C GLU A 159 -12.45 3.20 -2.71
N VAL A 160 -11.91 4.09 -1.87
CA VAL A 160 -11.90 3.97 -0.41
C VAL A 160 -13.34 3.88 0.12
N ARG A 161 -14.23 4.76 -0.34
CA ARG A 161 -15.66 4.69 0.03
C ARG A 161 -16.29 3.38 -0.44
N GLY A 162 -16.02 2.96 -1.68
CA GLY A 162 -16.47 1.67 -2.21
C GLY A 162 -15.98 0.49 -1.37
N TRP A 163 -14.73 0.54 -0.91
CA TRP A 163 -14.14 -0.48 -0.05
C TRP A 163 -14.87 -0.61 1.29
N HIS A 164 -15.19 0.51 1.94
CA HIS A 164 -15.89 0.52 3.23
C HIS A 164 -17.40 0.24 3.13
N THR A 165 -17.98 0.30 1.93
CA THR A 165 -19.42 0.09 1.70
C THR A 165 -19.76 -1.19 0.93
N ARG A 166 -18.77 -1.86 0.31
CA ARG A 166 -19.00 -3.07 -0.48
C ARG A 166 -19.70 -4.17 0.35
N PRO A 167 -20.64 -4.92 -0.25
CA PRO A 167 -21.24 -6.07 0.40
C PRO A 167 -20.17 -7.14 0.68
N LEU A 168 -20.34 -7.85 1.79
CA LEU A 168 -19.46 -8.91 2.24
C LEU A 168 -20.21 -10.24 2.17
N ALA A 169 -19.62 -11.22 1.50
CA ALA A 169 -20.12 -12.59 1.56
C ALA A 169 -19.73 -13.24 2.90
N ASP A 170 -20.66 -13.96 3.53
CA ASP A 170 -20.44 -14.66 4.80
C ASP A 170 -19.66 -15.98 4.63
N ARG A 171 -18.50 -15.90 3.97
CA ARG A 171 -17.66 -17.04 3.56
C ARG A 171 -16.37 -17.21 4.37
N TYR A 172 -16.24 -16.48 5.47
CA TYR A 172 -15.03 -16.50 6.29
C TYR A 172 -15.16 -17.58 7.35
N ARG A 173 -14.15 -18.45 7.42
CA ARG A 173 -14.02 -19.49 8.45
C ARG A 173 -13.37 -18.95 9.72
N TYR A 174 -12.43 -18.02 9.55
CA TYR A 174 -11.70 -17.40 10.65
C TYR A 174 -11.66 -15.89 10.46
N LEU A 175 -11.86 -15.16 11.55
CA LEU A 175 -11.74 -13.71 11.61
C LEU A 175 -10.66 -13.33 12.62
N ILE A 176 -9.78 -12.43 12.23
CA ILE A 176 -8.73 -11.90 13.10
C ILE A 176 -8.95 -10.39 13.16
N LEU A 177 -9.08 -9.86 14.37
CA LEU A 177 -9.26 -8.44 14.65
C LEU A 177 -8.07 -7.93 15.44
N ASP A 178 -7.43 -6.89 14.94
CA ASP A 178 -6.27 -6.28 15.58
C ASP A 178 -6.18 -4.79 15.23
N ALA A 179 -5.39 -4.04 15.99
CA ALA A 179 -5.24 -2.60 15.84
C ALA A 179 -3.77 -2.18 15.75
N ILE A 180 -3.52 -1.12 14.98
CA ILE A 180 -2.20 -0.51 14.87
C ILE A 180 -2.25 0.97 15.18
N TRP A 181 -1.42 1.39 16.13
CA TRP A 181 -1.18 2.79 16.41
C TRP A 181 -0.26 3.40 15.35
N LEU A 182 -0.73 4.48 14.74
CA LEU A 182 0.02 5.32 13.82
C LEU A 182 0.25 6.70 14.45
N ARG A 183 1.39 7.29 14.12
CA ARG A 183 1.68 8.70 14.43
C ARG A 183 1.40 9.50 13.16
N ALA A 184 0.37 10.32 13.18
CA ALA A 184 0.07 11.27 12.12
C ALA A 184 0.21 12.69 12.67
N ARG A 185 1.06 13.53 12.08
CA ARG A 185 1.10 14.96 12.46
C ARG A 185 -0.13 15.64 11.86
N GLY A 186 -1.05 16.14 12.70
CA GLY A 186 -2.29 16.78 12.25
C GLY A 186 -2.11 18.29 12.00
N GLN A 187 -3.12 18.91 11.37
CA GLN A 187 -3.19 20.36 11.25
C GLN A 187 -3.29 21.06 12.62
N PRO A 188 -2.76 22.29 12.76
CA PRO A 188 -3.01 23.11 13.93
C PRO A 188 -4.51 23.37 14.07
N ARG A 189 -5.07 23.26 15.28
CA ARG A 189 -6.42 23.76 15.53
C ARG A 189 -6.41 25.27 15.28
N LEU A 190 -7.23 25.73 14.34
CA LEU A 190 -7.40 27.15 13.97
C LEU A 190 -7.86 28.06 15.13
N LEU A 191 -8.09 27.52 16.34
CA LEU A 191 -8.54 28.24 17.52
C LEU A 191 -7.40 28.66 18.48
N ALA A 192 -6.13 28.42 18.14
CA ALA A 192 -5.00 28.98 18.89
C ALA A 192 -4.34 30.09 18.07
N ARG A 193 -4.90 31.30 18.16
CA ARG A 193 -4.12 32.52 17.93
C ARG A 193 -2.93 32.45 18.89
N GLN A 194 -1.72 32.57 18.34
CA GLN A 194 -0.40 32.44 18.98
C GLN A 194 0.21 31.02 18.87
N GLN A 195 1.21 30.93 17.97
CA GLN A 195 2.15 29.81 17.77
C GLN A 195 1.52 28.43 17.54
N ALA A 196 1.16 28.18 16.28
CA ALA A 196 0.68 26.91 15.75
C ALA A 196 1.75 25.79 15.80
N ILE A 197 1.97 25.21 16.99
CA ILE A 197 2.81 24.00 17.14
C ILE A 197 2.09 22.82 16.46
N LYS A 198 2.66 22.30 15.37
CA LYS A 198 2.24 21.08 14.67
C LYS A 198 2.35 19.87 15.62
N ARG A 199 1.31 19.59 16.41
CA ARG A 199 1.31 18.45 17.34
C ARG A 199 1.12 17.12 16.59
N THR A 200 1.98 16.16 16.90
CA THR A 200 1.81 14.78 16.44
C THR A 200 0.57 14.19 17.10
N ARG A 201 -0.42 13.79 16.31
CA ARG A 201 -1.60 13.06 16.78
C ARG A 201 -1.34 11.57 16.66
N LYS A 202 -1.70 10.82 17.71
CA LYS A 202 -1.77 9.36 17.62
C LYS A 202 -3.17 9.01 17.10
N CYS A 203 -3.22 8.20 16.06
CA CYS A 203 -4.46 7.57 15.59
C CYS A 203 -4.28 6.05 15.64
N VAL A 204 -5.38 5.33 15.65
CA VAL A 204 -5.38 3.88 15.60
C VAL A 204 -6.15 3.41 14.39
N VAL A 205 -5.61 2.42 13.71
CA VAL A 205 -6.28 1.75 12.59
C VAL A 205 -6.74 0.39 13.10
N LEU A 206 -8.05 0.22 13.18
CA LEU A 206 -8.68 -1.06 13.48
C LEU A 206 -8.72 -1.86 12.17
N VAL A 207 -8.35 -3.14 12.19
CA VAL A 207 -8.27 -3.96 10.98
C VAL A 207 -8.97 -5.29 11.19
N ALA A 208 -9.74 -5.70 10.18
CA ALA A 208 -10.35 -7.00 10.08
C ALA A 208 -9.67 -7.83 8.98
N TYR A 209 -9.21 -9.01 9.35
CA TYR A 209 -8.56 -9.96 8.47
C TYR A 209 -9.29 -11.29 8.48
N GLY A 210 -9.70 -11.76 7.31
CA GLY A 210 -10.44 -12.99 7.13
C GLY A 210 -9.62 -14.08 6.48
N ILE A 211 -9.91 -15.31 6.87
CA ILE A 211 -9.53 -16.52 6.13
C ILE A 211 -10.83 -17.18 5.68
N ARG A 212 -10.96 -17.35 4.37
CA ARG A 212 -12.13 -17.93 3.72
C ARG A 212 -12.17 -19.45 3.86
N ASP A 213 -13.30 -20.05 3.53
CA ASP A 213 -13.49 -21.50 3.40
C ASP A 213 -12.45 -22.15 2.47
N ASP A 214 -12.18 -21.53 1.33
CA ASP A 214 -11.14 -21.91 0.34
C ASP A 214 -9.69 -21.70 0.83
N GLY A 215 -9.50 -21.21 2.06
CA GLY A 215 -8.18 -20.93 2.64
C GLY A 215 -7.49 -19.67 2.10
N ARG A 216 -8.16 -18.89 1.24
CA ARG A 216 -7.68 -17.58 0.80
C ARG A 216 -7.79 -16.57 1.93
N ARG A 217 -6.83 -15.66 1.93
CA ARG A 217 -6.63 -14.65 2.97
C ARG A 217 -7.00 -13.30 2.43
N GLU A 218 -7.65 -12.50 3.26
CA GLU A 218 -8.15 -11.19 2.86
C GLU A 218 -8.12 -10.21 4.03
N LEU A 219 -7.54 -9.04 3.81
CA LEU A 219 -7.81 -7.87 4.62
C LEU A 219 -9.21 -7.38 4.24
N ILE A 220 -10.19 -7.68 5.09
CA ILE A 220 -11.60 -7.41 4.85
C ILE A 220 -11.83 -5.90 4.89
N ASP A 221 -11.47 -5.27 5.99
CA ASP A 221 -11.65 -3.83 6.12
C ASP A 221 -10.72 -3.23 7.16
N PHE A 222 -10.69 -1.90 7.18
CA PHE A 222 -10.05 -1.13 8.22
C PHE A 222 -10.91 0.07 8.62
N ARG A 223 -10.60 0.65 9.78
CA ARG A 223 -11.24 1.88 10.25
C ARG A 223 -10.24 2.73 10.99
N LEU A 224 -10.13 4.00 10.60
CA LEU A 224 -9.40 4.98 11.38
C LEU A 224 -10.23 5.41 12.60
N ALA A 225 -9.60 5.37 13.77
CA ALA A 225 -10.19 5.83 15.02
C ALA A 225 -9.18 6.65 15.82
N ARG A 226 -9.70 7.47 16.75
CA ARG A 226 -8.85 8.28 17.63
C ARG A 226 -8.21 7.44 18.74
N GLN A 227 -8.94 6.44 19.22
CA GLN A 227 -8.56 5.57 20.33
C GLN A 227 -9.26 4.21 20.17
N GLU A 228 -8.71 3.17 20.80
CA GLU A 228 -9.31 1.83 20.84
C GLU A 228 -10.40 1.73 21.93
N THR A 229 -11.47 2.49 21.76
CA THR A 229 -12.63 2.42 22.67
C THR A 229 -13.56 1.28 22.28
N LYS A 230 -14.38 0.82 23.24
CA LYS A 230 -15.48 -0.12 22.98
C LYS A 230 -16.37 0.37 21.83
N ALA A 231 -16.78 1.64 21.87
CA ALA A 231 -17.63 2.24 20.83
C ALA A 231 -16.99 2.22 19.43
N ALA A 232 -15.68 2.47 19.33
CA ALA A 232 -14.97 2.41 18.05
C ALA A 232 -14.95 0.99 17.47
N TRP A 233 -14.67 -0.01 18.30
CA TRP A 233 -14.69 -1.41 17.91
C TRP A 233 -16.10 -1.92 17.59
N GLU A 234 -17.12 -1.58 18.39
CA GLU A 234 -18.51 -1.93 18.14
C GLU A 234 -18.99 -1.35 16.82
N ALA A 235 -18.73 -0.08 16.57
CA ALA A 235 -19.14 0.55 15.32
C ALA A 235 -18.42 -0.06 14.11
N PHE A 236 -17.18 -0.55 14.27
CA PHE A 236 -16.47 -1.29 13.22
C PHE A 236 -17.06 -2.68 12.98
N CYS A 237 -17.26 -3.47 14.03
CA CYS A 237 -17.83 -4.81 13.94
C CYS A 237 -19.26 -4.79 13.40
N LEU A 238 -20.09 -3.84 13.85
CA LEU A 238 -21.45 -3.65 13.36
C LEU A 238 -21.48 -3.26 11.88
N ASN A 239 -20.53 -2.46 11.40
CA ASN A 239 -20.44 -2.14 9.98
C ASN A 239 -20.17 -3.39 9.14
N LEU A 240 -19.22 -4.24 9.56
CA LEU A 240 -18.93 -5.51 8.88
C LEU A 240 -20.15 -6.44 8.90
N HIS A 241 -20.83 -6.56 10.04
CA HIS A 241 -22.03 -7.37 10.19
C HIS A 241 -23.15 -6.90 9.26
N ARG A 242 -23.47 -5.60 9.25
CA ARG A 242 -24.51 -5.01 8.38
C ARG A 242 -24.23 -5.18 6.89
N ARG A 243 -22.95 -5.29 6.51
CA ARG A 243 -22.55 -5.52 5.12
C ARG A 243 -22.64 -6.99 4.70
N GLY A 244 -22.93 -7.90 5.62
CA GLY A 244 -23.18 -9.31 5.33
C GLY A 244 -22.28 -10.29 6.08
N LEU A 245 -21.30 -9.84 6.88
CA LEU A 245 -20.48 -10.72 7.72
C LEU A 245 -21.26 -11.14 8.99
N VAL A 246 -22.30 -11.94 8.81
CA VAL A 246 -23.18 -12.41 9.90
C VAL A 246 -22.46 -13.41 10.81
N GLY A 247 -21.49 -14.16 10.27
CA GLY A 247 -20.69 -15.11 11.03
C GLY A 247 -21.33 -16.49 11.14
N ARG A 248 -22.13 -16.91 10.15
CA ARG A 248 -22.71 -18.26 10.08
C ARG A 248 -21.65 -19.32 9.79
N ARG A 249 -20.61 -18.94 9.04
CA ARG A 249 -19.47 -19.82 8.71
C ARG A 249 -18.24 -19.58 9.58
N LEU A 250 -18.28 -18.62 10.51
CA LEU A 250 -17.15 -18.33 11.39
C LEU A 250 -17.03 -19.40 12.47
N ASN A 251 -15.88 -20.09 12.50
CA ASN A 251 -15.54 -21.05 13.54
C ASN A 251 -14.78 -20.41 14.71
N LEU A 252 -13.98 -19.37 14.43
CA LEU A 252 -13.12 -18.74 15.43
C LEU A 252 -12.86 -17.27 15.12
N ILE A 253 -12.95 -16.43 16.16
CA ILE A 253 -12.50 -15.03 16.13
C ILE A 253 -11.26 -14.87 17.02
N THR A 254 -10.13 -14.49 16.42
CA THR A 254 -8.89 -14.22 17.17
C THR A 254 -8.74 -12.73 17.43
N THR A 255 -8.62 -12.37 18.70
CA THR A 255 -8.41 -10.97 19.15
C THR A 255 -7.20 -10.88 20.08
N ASP A 256 -6.72 -9.67 20.30
CA ASP A 256 -5.84 -9.39 21.43
C ASP A 256 -6.63 -9.39 22.78
N GLY A 257 -6.03 -8.82 23.83
CA GLY A 257 -6.65 -8.70 25.15
C GLY A 257 -7.40 -7.40 25.40
N ASN A 258 -7.67 -6.59 24.37
CA ASN A 258 -8.35 -5.31 24.53
C ASN A 258 -9.80 -5.52 24.97
N ARG A 259 -10.17 -4.97 26.14
CA ARG A 259 -11.52 -5.13 26.73
C ARG A 259 -12.62 -4.55 25.83
N GLY A 260 -12.36 -3.45 25.14
CA GLY A 260 -13.30 -2.83 24.22
C GLY A 260 -13.57 -3.70 22.99
N LEU A 261 -12.51 -4.31 22.43
CA LEU A 261 -12.62 -5.27 21.33
C LEU A 261 -13.39 -6.54 21.76
N ILE A 262 -13.06 -7.10 22.92
CA ILE A 262 -13.75 -8.29 23.44
C ILE A 262 -15.25 -8.03 23.62
N ALA A 263 -15.61 -6.89 24.23
CA ALA A 263 -17.01 -6.50 24.41
C ALA A 263 -17.73 -6.30 23.07
N ALA A 264 -17.06 -5.69 22.08
CA ALA A 264 -17.63 -5.50 20.75
C ALA A 264 -17.89 -6.81 20.03
N VAL A 265 -16.93 -7.75 20.07
CA VAL A 265 -17.08 -9.08 19.48
C VAL A 265 -18.22 -9.84 20.15
N GLN A 266 -18.30 -9.83 21.49
CA GLN A 266 -19.40 -10.49 22.21
C GLN A 266 -20.77 -9.93 21.84
N ARG A 267 -20.86 -8.62 21.58
CA ARG A 267 -22.11 -7.97 21.18
C ARG A 267 -22.54 -8.33 19.76
N VAL A 268 -21.60 -8.47 18.83
CA VAL A 268 -21.90 -8.65 17.40
C VAL A 268 -21.91 -10.12 16.97
N TRP A 269 -20.97 -10.91 17.48
CA TRP A 269 -20.77 -12.33 17.14
C TRP A 269 -20.67 -13.18 18.41
N GLY A 270 -21.54 -12.94 19.38
CA GLY A 270 -21.51 -13.64 20.68
C GLY A 270 -21.72 -15.16 20.59
N HIS A 271 -22.23 -15.66 19.46
CA HIS A 271 -22.37 -17.09 19.16
C HIS A 271 -21.09 -17.75 18.62
N VAL A 272 -20.06 -16.96 18.25
CA VAL A 272 -18.80 -17.47 17.70
C VAL A 272 -17.75 -17.55 18.80
N LEU A 273 -17.00 -18.66 18.83
CA LEU A 273 -15.89 -18.83 19.77
C LEU A 273 -14.82 -17.75 19.56
N ARG A 274 -14.40 -17.11 20.66
CA ARG A 274 -13.32 -16.13 20.67
C ARG A 274 -12.05 -16.71 21.27
N GLN A 275 -10.96 -16.58 20.54
CA GLN A 275 -9.62 -16.91 20.99
C GLN A 275 -8.83 -15.65 21.37
N ARG A 276 -8.08 -15.71 22.47
CA ARG A 276 -7.03 -14.73 22.79
C ARG A 276 -5.75 -15.05 22.02
N CYS A 277 -5.17 -14.04 21.38
CA CYS A 277 -3.91 -14.17 20.62
C CYS A 277 -2.73 -14.62 21.51
N TRP A 278 -2.10 -15.75 21.15
CA TRP A 278 -0.93 -16.28 21.86
C TRP A 278 0.28 -15.34 21.83
N PHE A 279 0.50 -14.64 20.71
CA PHE A 279 1.64 -13.71 20.58
C PHE A 279 1.59 -12.59 21.61
N HIS A 280 0.47 -11.85 21.67
CA HIS A 280 0.26 -10.79 22.65
C HIS A 280 0.28 -11.32 24.08
N LYS A 281 -0.27 -12.52 24.30
CA LYS A 281 -0.26 -13.14 25.62
C LYS A 281 1.15 -13.45 26.10
N MET A 282 1.94 -14.11 25.26
CA MET A 282 3.32 -14.46 25.56
C MET A 282 4.18 -13.22 25.83
N ALA A 283 3.98 -12.14 25.06
CA ALA A 283 4.66 -10.86 25.32
C ALA A 283 4.29 -10.30 26.70
N ASN A 284 3.00 -10.32 27.06
CA ASN A 284 2.53 -9.87 28.38
C ASN A 284 3.09 -10.72 29.53
N ILE A 285 3.24 -12.02 29.34
CA ILE A 285 3.81 -12.90 30.37
C ILE A 285 5.32 -12.67 30.48
N ALA A 286 6.04 -12.59 29.35
CA ALA A 286 7.49 -12.32 29.33
C ALA A 286 7.87 -10.98 29.95
N ALA A 287 6.98 -9.99 29.91
CA ALA A 287 7.18 -8.70 30.58
C ALA A 287 7.22 -8.80 32.12
N CYS A 288 6.68 -9.87 32.71
CA CYS A 288 6.77 -10.14 34.15
C CYS A 288 8.07 -10.82 34.58
N ALA A 289 8.90 -11.26 33.63
CA ALA A 289 10.09 -12.05 33.89
C ALA A 289 11.39 -11.31 33.53
N ARG A 290 12.46 -11.67 34.25
CA ARG A 290 13.82 -11.18 33.99
C ARG A 290 14.28 -11.64 32.61
N ARG A 291 15.17 -10.87 31.98
CA ARG A 291 15.62 -11.12 30.59
C ARG A 291 16.22 -12.53 30.40
N ALA A 292 16.97 -13.03 31.39
CA ALA A 292 17.57 -14.36 31.37
C ALA A 292 16.53 -15.49 31.28
N ASP A 293 15.43 -15.37 32.02
CA ASP A 293 14.42 -16.43 32.14
C ASP A 293 13.35 -16.39 31.04
N ARG A 294 13.27 -15.29 30.28
CA ARG A 294 12.29 -15.16 29.17
C ARG A 294 12.40 -16.27 28.15
N GLY A 295 13.60 -16.74 27.83
CA GLY A 295 13.81 -17.81 26.86
C GLY A 295 13.14 -19.13 27.31
N PRO A 296 13.59 -19.71 28.44
CA PRO A 296 12.96 -20.88 29.05
C PRO A 296 11.45 -20.73 29.27
N LEU A 297 11.02 -19.61 29.84
CA LEU A 297 9.62 -19.33 30.13
C LEU A 297 8.75 -19.37 28.86
N LEU A 298 9.20 -18.71 27.80
CA LEU A 298 8.47 -18.69 26.53
C LEU A 298 8.46 -20.06 25.87
N ARG A 299 9.55 -20.84 25.93
CA ARG A 299 9.59 -22.21 25.37
C ARG A 299 8.52 -23.10 26.00
N GLY A 300 8.33 -23.03 27.32
CA GLY A 300 7.28 -23.77 28.00
C GLY A 300 5.87 -23.38 27.53
N LEU A 301 5.60 -22.07 27.33
CA LEU A 301 4.34 -21.61 26.75
C LEU A 301 4.13 -22.09 25.31
N ARG A 302 5.21 -22.28 24.53
CA ARG A 302 5.10 -22.87 23.18
C ARG A 302 4.63 -24.31 23.23
N ALA A 303 5.18 -25.09 24.17
CA ALA A 303 4.76 -26.47 24.37
C ALA A 303 3.27 -26.59 24.72
N VAL A 304 2.69 -25.59 25.41
CA VAL A 304 1.25 -25.56 25.69
C VAL A 304 0.43 -25.50 24.41
N TYR A 305 0.67 -24.53 23.53
CA TYR A 305 -0.16 -24.38 22.32
C TYR A 305 0.23 -25.32 21.17
N ASP A 306 1.44 -25.90 21.20
CA ASP A 306 1.89 -26.92 20.25
C ASP A 306 1.50 -28.34 20.71
N ALA A 307 0.88 -28.48 21.89
CA ALA A 307 0.39 -29.76 22.38
C ALA A 307 -0.63 -30.39 21.40
N PRO A 308 -0.71 -31.73 21.31
CA PRO A 308 -1.53 -32.41 20.31
C PRO A 308 -3.04 -32.22 20.54
N SER A 309 -3.46 -32.14 21.81
CA SER A 309 -4.86 -32.04 22.24
C SER A 309 -5.05 -30.98 23.32
N ARG A 310 -6.30 -30.55 23.53
CA ARG A 310 -6.66 -29.61 24.60
C ARG A 310 -6.24 -30.12 25.98
N LEU A 311 -6.52 -31.38 26.29
CA LEU A 311 -6.14 -32.00 27.56
C LEU A 311 -4.61 -32.02 27.76
N ALA A 312 -3.85 -32.31 26.70
CA ALA A 312 -2.39 -32.26 26.77
C ALA A 312 -1.87 -30.83 26.99
N ALA A 313 -2.55 -29.83 26.40
CA ALA A 313 -2.24 -28.42 26.60
C ALA A 313 -2.52 -27.96 28.04
N GLU A 314 -3.66 -28.36 28.61
CA GLU A 314 -4.02 -28.07 30.01
C GLU A 314 -2.97 -28.66 30.96
N ARG A 315 -2.60 -29.93 30.77
CA ARG A 315 -1.52 -30.57 31.55
C ARG A 315 -0.18 -29.86 31.39
N ALA A 316 0.15 -29.41 30.18
CA ALA A 316 1.37 -28.64 29.94
C ALA A 316 1.33 -27.27 30.62
N ALA A 317 0.16 -26.62 30.66
CA ALA A 317 -0.04 -25.35 31.34
C ALA A 317 0.09 -25.49 32.86
N CYS A 318 -0.43 -26.57 33.45
CA CYS A 318 -0.26 -26.88 34.88
C CYS A 318 1.23 -27.07 35.22
N ARG A 319 1.96 -27.90 34.47
CA ARG A 319 3.41 -28.07 34.69
C ARG A 319 4.19 -26.77 34.55
N TRP A 320 3.83 -25.95 33.56
CA TRP A 320 4.44 -24.64 33.39
C TRP A 320 4.13 -23.72 34.58
N ALA A 321 2.89 -23.73 35.07
CA ALA A 321 2.50 -22.94 36.23
C ALA A 321 3.28 -23.38 37.48
N GLU A 322 3.36 -24.68 37.76
CA GLU A 322 4.14 -25.25 38.88
C GLU A 322 5.61 -24.82 38.83
N GLN A 323 6.24 -24.93 37.65
CA GLN A 323 7.64 -24.55 37.46
C GLN A 323 7.92 -23.07 37.78
N TRP A 324 7.00 -22.17 37.43
CA TRP A 324 7.25 -20.73 37.48
C TRP A 324 6.51 -20.00 38.61
N ARG A 325 5.62 -20.66 39.37
CA ARG A 325 4.77 -19.99 40.37
C ARG A 325 5.56 -19.33 41.49
N SER A 326 6.63 -19.97 41.96
CA SER A 326 7.48 -19.44 43.03
C SER A 326 8.24 -18.18 42.59
N GLN A 327 8.83 -18.20 41.39
CA GLN A 327 9.67 -17.10 40.88
C GLN A 327 8.84 -15.97 40.26
N TYR A 328 7.76 -16.31 39.55
CA TYR A 328 6.96 -15.39 38.73
C TYR A 328 5.45 -15.60 38.94
N PRO A 329 4.90 -15.38 40.15
CA PRO A 329 3.48 -15.61 40.42
C PRO A 329 2.55 -14.79 39.51
N LYS A 330 2.92 -13.53 39.19
CA LYS A 330 2.18 -12.66 38.26
C LYS A 330 2.18 -13.19 36.81
N ALA A 331 3.22 -13.90 36.39
CA ALA A 331 3.28 -14.51 35.07
C ALA A 331 2.29 -15.69 34.98
N VAL A 332 2.23 -16.48 36.06
CA VAL A 332 1.31 -17.62 36.20
C VAL A 332 -0.14 -17.17 36.26
N GLU A 333 -0.46 -16.22 37.14
CA GLU A 333 -1.81 -15.63 37.26
C GLU A 333 -2.31 -15.10 35.90
N ARG A 334 -1.42 -14.45 35.14
CA ARG A 334 -1.76 -14.02 33.78
C ARG A 334 -2.13 -15.21 32.93
N LEU A 335 -1.32 -16.28 32.84
CA LEU A 335 -1.66 -17.43 32.01
C LEU A 335 -3.02 -18.01 32.41
N GLU A 336 -3.20 -18.33 33.70
CA GLU A 336 -4.38 -19.00 34.25
C GLU A 336 -5.67 -18.24 33.96
N ARG A 337 -5.67 -16.92 34.18
CA ARG A 337 -6.85 -16.06 33.95
C ARG A 337 -7.39 -16.12 32.52
N ASP A 338 -6.53 -16.38 31.54
CA ASP A 338 -6.89 -16.34 30.12
C ASP A 338 -6.75 -17.72 29.44
N LEU A 339 -6.53 -18.80 30.20
CA LEU A 339 -6.16 -20.11 29.66
C LEU A 339 -7.25 -20.68 28.75
N ASP A 340 -8.52 -20.65 29.17
CA ASP A 340 -9.63 -21.16 28.36
C ASP A 340 -9.74 -20.45 27.01
N GLN A 341 -9.59 -19.12 26.99
CA GLN A 341 -9.67 -18.37 25.74
C GLN A 341 -8.40 -18.53 24.88
N LEU A 342 -7.28 -18.93 25.45
CA LEU A 342 -6.08 -19.32 24.69
C LEU A 342 -6.25 -20.72 24.07
N LEU A 343 -6.88 -21.64 24.80
CA LEU A 343 -7.10 -23.02 24.38
C LEU A 343 -8.32 -23.20 23.46
N ALA A 344 -9.12 -22.15 23.24
CA ALA A 344 -10.17 -22.13 22.22
C ALA A 344 -9.66 -22.55 20.82
N ILE A 345 -8.36 -22.37 20.54
CA ILE A 345 -7.68 -22.84 19.32
C ILE A 345 -7.84 -24.33 19.04
N TYR A 346 -8.04 -25.15 20.08
CA TYR A 346 -8.20 -26.59 19.95
C TYR A 346 -9.55 -27.01 19.37
N SER A 347 -10.53 -26.10 19.28
CA SER A 347 -11.78 -26.29 18.53
C SER A 347 -11.57 -26.34 17.01
N VAL A 348 -10.39 -25.95 16.54
CA VAL A 348 -10.04 -25.83 15.12
C VAL A 348 -9.14 -27.01 14.68
N PRO A 349 -9.27 -27.50 13.42
CA PRO A 349 -8.40 -28.54 12.87
C PRO A 349 -6.91 -28.21 13.02
N ALA A 350 -6.10 -29.23 13.28
CA ALA A 350 -4.68 -29.07 13.59
C ALA A 350 -3.91 -28.32 12.49
N GLU A 351 -4.25 -28.54 11.21
CA GLU A 351 -3.60 -27.85 10.09
C GLU A 351 -3.85 -26.34 10.05
N ASP A 352 -4.95 -25.89 10.65
CA ASP A 352 -5.37 -24.49 10.64
C ASP A 352 -4.83 -23.70 11.84
N ARG A 353 -4.57 -24.38 12.97
CA ARG A 353 -4.14 -23.77 14.24
C ARG A 353 -2.96 -22.81 14.08
N ARG A 354 -1.94 -23.19 13.32
CA ARG A 354 -0.74 -22.36 13.11
C ARG A 354 -1.06 -21.01 12.47
N GLY A 355 -2.08 -20.95 11.61
CA GLY A 355 -2.49 -19.74 10.91
C GLY A 355 -3.31 -18.77 11.76
N VAL A 356 -4.05 -19.27 12.75
CA VAL A 356 -5.09 -18.50 13.47
C VAL A 356 -4.82 -18.31 14.96
N ARG A 357 -3.85 -19.03 15.53
CA ARG A 357 -3.43 -18.89 16.95
C ARG A 357 -2.80 -17.54 17.30
N THR A 358 -2.38 -16.76 16.30
CA THR A 358 -1.77 -15.43 16.46
C THR A 358 -2.33 -14.43 15.46
N THR A 359 -2.28 -13.14 15.81
CA THR A 359 -2.54 -12.03 14.89
C THR A 359 -1.35 -11.70 13.97
N ASN A 360 -0.29 -12.53 13.96
CA ASN A 360 0.92 -12.34 13.13
C ASN A 360 0.63 -12.15 11.63
N ALA A 361 -0.47 -12.74 11.14
CA ALA A 361 -0.90 -12.56 9.75
C ALA A 361 -1.14 -11.07 9.43
N ILE A 362 -1.71 -10.34 10.37
CA ILE A 362 -1.94 -8.89 10.29
C ILE A 362 -0.65 -8.14 10.66
N GLU A 363 0.18 -8.65 11.56
CA GLU A 363 1.37 -7.91 12.01
C GLU A 363 2.41 -7.66 10.91
N ARG A 364 2.52 -8.56 9.92
CA ARG A 364 3.32 -8.30 8.72
C ARG A 364 2.76 -7.11 7.93
N CYS A 365 1.44 -7.02 7.79
CA CYS A 365 0.78 -5.87 7.18
C CYS A 365 1.06 -4.60 8.00
N PHE A 366 0.92 -4.67 9.32
CA PHE A 366 1.19 -3.56 10.23
C PHE A 366 2.61 -3.03 10.14
N ARG A 367 3.63 -3.90 10.02
CA ARG A 367 5.01 -3.46 9.80
C ARG A 367 5.16 -2.69 8.50
N GLU A 368 4.51 -3.15 7.42
CA GLU A 368 4.56 -2.46 6.14
C GLU A 368 3.84 -1.11 6.19
N VAL A 369 2.68 -1.05 6.86
CA VAL A 369 1.96 0.21 7.14
C VAL A 369 2.90 1.17 7.86
N ARG A 370 3.50 0.76 9.00
CA ARG A 370 4.41 1.62 9.78
C ARG A 370 5.59 2.09 8.95
N ARG A 371 6.21 1.19 8.17
CA ARG A 371 7.38 1.53 7.34
C ARG A 371 7.06 2.64 6.36
N LYS A 372 5.89 2.58 5.72
CA LYS A 372 5.45 3.58 4.74
C LYS A 372 4.96 4.86 5.41
N THR A 373 4.14 4.77 6.45
CA THR A 373 3.65 5.95 7.17
C THR A 373 4.77 6.74 7.83
N ASN A 374 5.80 6.06 8.37
CA ASN A 374 6.95 6.72 8.97
C ASN A 374 7.80 7.50 7.96
N ARG A 375 7.84 7.05 6.69
CA ARG A 375 8.55 7.76 5.61
C ARG A 375 7.77 8.98 5.12
N VAL A 376 6.44 8.93 5.10
CA VAL A 376 5.58 10.06 4.70
C VAL A 376 5.57 11.16 5.76
N GLY A 377 5.65 10.81 7.04
CA GLY A 377 5.89 11.72 8.17
C GLY A 377 4.69 12.57 8.59
N VAL A 378 4.16 13.43 7.71
CA VAL A 378 3.03 14.33 7.98
C VAL A 378 1.90 14.08 6.99
N PHE A 379 0.73 13.77 7.51
CA PHE A 379 -0.48 13.66 6.71
C PHE A 379 -1.30 14.96 6.86
N PRO A 380 -1.83 15.52 5.76
CA PRO A 380 -2.60 16.75 5.83
C PRO A 380 -3.94 16.56 6.57
N ASP A 381 -4.55 15.38 6.43
CA ASP A 381 -5.85 15.02 6.98
C ASP A 381 -5.99 13.49 7.12
N ASP A 382 -7.08 13.06 7.76
CA ASP A 382 -7.41 11.65 7.98
C ASP A 382 -7.65 10.91 6.64
N SER A 383 -8.21 11.57 5.62
CA SER A 383 -8.47 10.95 4.31
C SER A 383 -7.19 10.58 3.58
N ALA A 384 -6.12 11.38 3.71
CA ALA A 384 -4.81 11.04 3.17
C ALA A 384 -4.22 9.78 3.84
N VAL A 385 -4.47 9.58 5.13
CA VAL A 385 -4.08 8.36 5.85
C VAL A 385 -4.89 7.17 5.33
N GLU A 386 -6.20 7.33 5.17
CA GLU A 386 -7.10 6.30 4.67
C GLU A 386 -6.73 5.83 3.26
N ARG A 387 -6.44 6.74 2.32
CA ARG A 387 -5.99 6.38 0.96
C ARG A 387 -4.73 5.52 0.97
N LEU A 388 -3.75 5.89 1.79
CA LEU A 388 -2.48 5.16 1.89
C LEU A 388 -2.68 3.78 2.50
N ILE A 389 -3.50 3.67 3.54
CA ILE A 389 -3.85 2.38 4.13
C ILE A 389 -4.59 1.53 3.11
N PHE A 390 -5.65 2.07 2.50
CA PHE A 390 -6.45 1.40 1.47
C PHE A 390 -5.58 0.78 0.40
N GLY A 391 -4.75 1.56 -0.28
CA GLY A 391 -4.00 0.98 -1.39
C GLY A 391 -2.89 0.02 -0.94
N LEU A 392 -2.36 0.15 0.29
CA LEU A 392 -1.49 -0.88 0.86
C LEU A 392 -2.24 -2.19 1.12
N LEU A 393 -3.45 -2.13 1.71
CA LEU A 393 -4.25 -3.33 1.96
C LEU A 393 -4.71 -3.97 0.65
N SER A 394 -5.13 -3.15 -0.33
CA SER A 394 -5.48 -3.59 -1.67
C SER A 394 -4.31 -4.30 -2.37
N TYR A 395 -3.11 -3.71 -2.32
CA TYR A 395 -1.89 -4.35 -2.84
C TYR A 395 -1.59 -5.69 -2.14
N LEU A 396 -1.72 -5.75 -0.82
CA LEU A 396 -1.52 -7.00 -0.07
C LEU A 396 -2.56 -8.06 -0.43
N ASN A 397 -3.83 -7.68 -0.62
CA ASN A 397 -4.88 -8.59 -1.06
C ASN A 397 -4.62 -9.13 -2.47
N GLN A 398 -4.16 -8.29 -3.40
CA GLN A 398 -3.74 -8.74 -4.74
C GLN A 398 -2.58 -9.74 -4.65
N ARG A 399 -1.61 -9.50 -3.76
CA ARG A 399 -0.50 -10.43 -3.52
C ARG A 399 -0.96 -11.75 -2.90
N TYR A 400 -1.92 -11.72 -1.97
CA TYR A 400 -2.52 -12.93 -1.39
C TYR A 400 -3.27 -13.75 -2.45
N ALA A 401 -3.95 -13.09 -3.39
CA ALA A 401 -4.60 -13.76 -4.51
C ALA A 401 -3.58 -14.46 -5.43
N ARG A 402 -2.45 -13.81 -5.74
CA ARG A 402 -1.39 -14.38 -6.60
C ARG A 402 -0.57 -15.48 -5.94
N ARG A 403 -0.48 -15.50 -4.61
CA ARG A 403 0.27 -16.52 -3.84
C ARG A 403 -0.66 -17.15 -2.79
N PRO A 404 -1.49 -18.12 -3.20
CA PRO A 404 -2.36 -18.85 -2.28
C PRO A 404 -1.51 -19.48 -1.17
N SER A 405 -2.07 -19.52 0.04
CA SER A 405 -1.36 -20.05 1.20
C SER A 405 -1.07 -21.55 1.04
N ARG A 406 -0.09 -22.09 1.76
CA ARG A 406 0.15 -23.55 1.77
C ARG A 406 -1.10 -24.35 2.16
N GLN A 407 -2.00 -23.77 2.95
CA GLN A 407 -3.28 -24.36 3.33
C GLN A 407 -4.26 -24.42 2.15
N SER A 408 -4.41 -23.34 1.38
CA SER A 408 -5.30 -23.34 0.21
C SER A 408 -4.82 -24.30 -0.88
N ARG A 409 -3.50 -24.37 -1.12
CA ARG A 409 -2.91 -25.33 -2.09
C ARG A 409 -3.07 -26.79 -1.69
N ARG A 410 -3.21 -27.09 -0.39
CA ARG A 410 -3.48 -28.45 0.09
C ARG A 410 -4.95 -28.81 -0.08
N ARG A 411 -5.86 -27.87 0.15
CA ARG A 411 -7.32 -28.08 -0.05
C ARG A 411 -7.69 -28.25 -1.52
N GLU A 412 -7.12 -27.43 -2.41
CA GLU A 412 -7.27 -27.62 -3.87
C GLU A 412 -6.78 -28.99 -4.34
N ARG A 413 -5.88 -29.66 -3.61
CA ARG A 413 -5.42 -31.03 -3.94
C ARG A 413 -6.30 -32.13 -3.37
N THR A 414 -7.03 -31.88 -2.28
CA THR A 414 -7.97 -32.85 -1.69
C THR A 414 -9.36 -32.77 -2.30
N ASP A 415 -9.71 -31.67 -2.97
CA ASP A 415 -11.00 -31.54 -3.68
C ASP A 415 -10.95 -32.09 -5.13
N VAL A 416 -9.76 -32.45 -5.62
CA VAL A 416 -9.52 -32.99 -6.99
C VAL A 416 -9.19 -34.49 -6.96
N ALA A 417 -9.02 -35.07 -5.77
CA ALA A 417 -8.82 -36.49 -5.53
C ALA A 417 -10.05 -37.06 -4.83
#